data_AF-A0A661SNE6-F1
#
_entry.id   AF-A0A661SNE6-F1
#
_cell.length_a   1.000
_cell.length_b   1.000
_cell.length_c   1.000
_cell.angle_alpha   90.00
_cell.angle_beta   90.00
_cell.angle_gamma   90.00
#
_symmetry.space_group_name_H-M   'P 1'
#
loop_
_entity.id
_entity.type
_entity.pdbx_description
1 polymer ?
#
loop_
_entity_poly.entity_id
_entity_poly.type
_entity_poly.pdbx_seq_one_letter_code
_entity_poly.pdbx_strand_id
1 'polypeptide(L)'
;MMTLNELNRVMKEISHDLALRQTETRVEQNGRWFHVFITAGEFRGRSQGERENLIWREFERRLDDEAILSVTQCYLLTPEEQAAGNISDTEKYAWSETAGWNNFNPGASSGVTVYDDHLEGYAWAENVGWIKLGSSGSGTPYYNNSSNTNYGVNHDGSGILSGHAWSEIAGWINFKPGASSGVTVNTSTGAFDGYAWGENVGWIHFQNASSAYKVTTEWTPPTTTTTTVPATTTTVPATTTTTVPATTTTT
;
A
#
# COMPACT_ATOMS: atom_id res chain seq x y z
N MET A 1 23.29 2.11 30.50
CA MET A 1 22.99 2.01 29.06
C MET A 1 21.79 1.10 28.93
N MET A 2 20.75 1.59 28.27
CA MET A 2 19.52 0.84 28.04
C MET A 2 19.77 -0.38 27.14
N THR A 3 19.18 -1.51 27.47
CA THR A 3 19.23 -2.74 26.67
C THR A 3 17.96 -2.91 25.84
N LEU A 4 18.04 -3.71 24.76
CA LEU A 4 16.88 -4.08 23.94
C LEU A 4 15.75 -4.72 24.75
N ASN A 5 16.08 -5.54 25.75
CA ASN A 5 15.07 -6.20 26.60
C ASN A 5 14.38 -5.19 27.53
N GLU A 6 15.12 -4.24 28.07
CA GLU A 6 14.56 -3.17 28.91
C GLU A 6 13.64 -2.26 28.09
N LEU A 7 14.06 -1.86 26.88
CA LEU A 7 13.23 -1.02 26.01
C LEU A 7 11.99 -1.77 25.54
N ASN A 8 12.11 -3.03 25.12
CA ASN A 8 10.94 -3.86 24.79
C ASN A 8 9.96 -3.98 25.96
N ARG A 9 10.46 -4.10 27.21
CA ARG A 9 9.58 -4.12 28.39
C ARG A 9 8.87 -2.78 28.58
N VAL A 10 9.60 -1.67 28.54
CA VAL A 10 9.02 -0.32 28.69
C VAL A 10 7.98 -0.07 27.60
N MET A 11 8.26 -0.44 26.36
CA MET A 11 7.34 -0.25 25.25
C MET A 11 6.03 -1.03 25.44
N LYS A 12 6.09 -2.27 25.96
CA LYS A 12 4.88 -3.04 26.30
C LYS A 12 4.05 -2.38 27.40
N GLU A 13 4.70 -1.80 28.41
CA GLU A 13 4.01 -1.06 29.47
C GLU A 13 3.36 0.23 28.94
N ILE A 14 4.02 0.93 28.01
CA ILE A 14 3.46 2.11 27.34
C ILE A 14 2.22 1.73 26.53
N SER A 15 2.29 0.69 25.70
CA SER A 15 1.14 0.23 24.91
C SER A 15 -0.04 -0.17 25.80
N HIS A 16 0.23 -0.85 26.92
CA HIS A 16 -0.78 -1.20 27.91
C HIS A 16 -1.44 0.04 28.54
N ASP A 17 -0.65 1.00 29.03
CA ASP A 17 -1.17 2.16 29.77
C ASP A 17 -1.89 3.16 28.86
N LEU A 18 -1.49 3.24 27.60
CA LEU A 18 -2.21 3.99 26.57
C LEU A 18 -3.44 3.23 26.03
N ALA A 19 -3.71 2.03 26.55
CA ALA A 19 -4.80 1.16 26.12
C ALA A 19 -4.82 0.91 24.61
N LEU A 20 -3.63 0.75 24.02
CA LEU A 20 -3.50 0.36 22.62
C LEU A 20 -3.72 -1.16 22.55
N ARG A 21 -4.90 -1.61 22.13
CA ARG A 21 -5.38 -3.01 22.31
C ARG A 21 -5.15 -3.90 21.10
N GLN A 22 -4.93 -3.32 19.92
CA GLN A 22 -4.51 -4.03 18.70
C GLN A 22 -3.07 -3.64 18.35
N THR A 23 -2.14 -3.86 19.28
CA THR A 23 -0.75 -3.45 19.07
C THR A 23 0.22 -4.55 18.77
N GLU A 24 0.90 -4.41 17.64
CA GLU A 24 2.25 -4.91 17.52
C GLU A 24 3.22 -3.84 17.99
N THR A 25 4.04 -4.19 18.97
CA THR A 25 5.11 -3.31 19.47
C THR A 25 6.42 -4.05 19.32
N ARG A 26 7.33 -3.45 18.57
CA ARG A 26 8.61 -4.04 18.22
C ARG A 26 9.71 -3.01 18.41
N VAL A 27 10.84 -3.47 18.93
CA VAL A 27 12.05 -2.66 19.06
C VAL A 27 13.15 -3.36 18.30
N GLU A 28 13.83 -2.63 17.43
CA GLU A 28 15.05 -3.06 16.76
C GLU A 28 16.24 -2.33 17.38
N GLN A 29 17.39 -3.02 17.47
CA GLN A 29 18.64 -2.44 17.94
C GLN A 29 19.68 -2.46 16.82
N ASN A 30 20.31 -1.32 16.55
CA ASN A 30 21.45 -1.20 15.66
C ASN A 30 22.62 -0.54 16.41
N GLY A 31 23.56 -1.36 16.89
CA GLY A 31 24.62 -0.90 17.77
C GLY A 31 24.06 -0.38 19.09
N ARG A 32 24.26 0.92 19.37
CA ARG A 32 23.76 1.59 20.59
C ARG A 32 22.39 2.26 20.38
N TRP A 33 21.89 2.29 19.15
CA TRP A 33 20.65 2.98 18.80
C TRP A 33 19.48 2.00 18.69
N PHE A 34 18.28 2.51 18.95
CA PHE A 34 17.03 1.76 18.89
C PHE A 34 16.03 2.41 17.94
N HIS A 35 15.33 1.58 17.19
CA HIS A 35 14.15 1.98 16.43
C HIS A 35 12.92 1.31 17.05
N VAL A 36 11.90 2.11 17.33
CA VAL A 36 10.65 1.66 17.95
C VAL A 36 9.55 1.67 16.91
N PHE A 37 8.79 0.58 16.87
CA PHE A 37 7.64 0.41 15.99
C PHE A 37 6.43 0.12 16.88
N ILE A 38 5.40 0.95 16.77
CA ILE A 38 4.12 0.72 17.41
C ILE A 38 3.08 0.82 16.32
N THR A 39 2.35 -0.28 16.13
CA THR A 39 1.14 -0.25 15.33
C THR A 39 -0.04 -0.28 16.27
N ALA A 40 -1.04 0.58 16.09
CA ALA A 40 -2.23 0.60 16.92
C ALA A 40 -3.45 1.09 16.13
N GLY A 41 -4.59 0.37 16.20
CA GLY A 41 -5.86 0.84 15.62
C GLY A 41 -6.31 2.18 16.22
N GLU A 42 -5.89 2.45 17.44
CA GLU A 42 -6.13 3.66 18.22
C GLU A 42 -5.44 4.91 17.63
N PHE A 43 -4.53 4.74 16.66
CA PHE A 43 -3.92 5.84 15.91
C PHE A 43 -4.78 6.32 14.72
N ARG A 44 -5.85 5.61 14.34
CA ARG A 44 -6.74 6.03 13.26
C ARG A 44 -7.32 7.41 13.52
N GLY A 45 -7.29 8.26 12.50
CA GLY A 45 -7.79 9.64 12.57
C GLY A 45 -6.91 10.61 13.37
N ARG A 46 -5.76 10.19 13.88
CA ARG A 46 -4.76 11.06 14.52
C ARG A 46 -3.67 11.45 13.54
N SER A 47 -3.26 12.71 13.55
CA SER A 47 -2.07 13.18 12.84
C SER A 47 -0.79 12.59 13.41
N GLN A 48 0.29 12.57 12.63
CA GLN A 48 1.58 12.05 13.08
C GLN A 48 2.08 12.75 14.35
N GLY A 49 1.99 14.08 14.43
CA GLY A 49 2.38 14.84 15.62
C GLY A 49 1.57 14.50 16.87
N GLU A 50 0.28 14.18 16.73
CA GLU A 50 -0.54 13.73 17.86
C GLU A 50 -0.13 12.34 18.35
N ARG A 51 0.20 11.43 17.43
CA ARG A 51 0.72 10.09 17.78
C ARG A 51 2.06 10.21 18.49
N GLU A 52 2.96 11.03 17.95
CA GLU A 52 4.29 11.29 18.53
C GLU A 52 4.19 11.89 19.92
N ASN A 53 3.35 12.92 20.11
CA ASN A 53 3.16 13.56 21.42
C ASN A 53 2.67 12.58 22.51
N LEU A 54 1.85 11.60 22.15
CA LEU A 54 1.39 10.57 23.09
C LEU A 54 2.56 9.71 23.57
N ILE A 55 3.38 9.22 22.64
CA ILE A 55 4.48 8.32 22.95
C ILE A 55 5.62 9.07 23.64
N TRP A 56 5.96 10.26 23.16
CA TRP A 56 7.02 11.10 23.73
C TRP A 56 6.74 11.44 25.19
N ARG A 57 5.50 11.78 25.55
CA ARG A 57 5.13 12.03 26.94
C ARG A 57 5.38 10.81 27.84
N GLU A 58 5.15 9.60 27.33
CA GLU A 58 5.43 8.39 28.10
C GLU A 58 6.93 8.07 28.17
N PHE A 59 7.71 8.45 27.17
CA PHE A 59 9.17 8.33 27.21
C PHE A 59 9.77 9.26 28.26
N GLU A 60 9.40 10.54 28.26
CA GLU A 60 9.83 11.53 29.26
C GLU A 60 9.51 11.10 30.69
N ARG A 61 8.42 10.34 30.88
CA ARG A 61 8.01 9.84 32.20
C ARG A 61 8.79 8.60 32.65
N ARG A 62 9.27 7.76 31.73
CA ARG A 62 9.78 6.41 32.04
C ARG A 62 11.27 6.23 31.78
N LEU A 63 11.85 7.04 30.90
CA LEU A 63 13.21 6.90 30.41
C LEU A 63 14.05 8.09 30.87
N ASP A 64 15.34 7.84 31.13
CA ASP A 64 16.31 8.91 31.33
C ASP A 64 16.74 9.52 29.99
N ASP A 65 17.34 10.72 30.03
CA ASP A 65 17.73 11.46 28.82
C ASP A 65 18.65 10.63 27.89
N GLU A 66 19.56 9.83 28.44
CA GLU A 66 20.46 8.99 27.65
C GLU A 66 19.71 7.84 26.95
N ALA A 67 18.72 7.25 27.62
CA ALA A 67 17.84 6.24 27.06
C ALA A 67 16.94 6.85 25.96
N ILE A 68 16.37 8.03 26.19
CA ILE A 68 15.57 8.76 25.20
C ILE A 68 16.41 9.05 23.95
N LEU A 69 17.63 9.59 24.13
CA LEU A 69 18.54 9.88 23.03
C LEU A 69 18.95 8.62 22.26
N SER A 70 18.93 7.45 22.89
CA SER A 70 19.23 6.19 22.21
C SER A 70 18.12 5.70 21.27
N VAL A 71 16.89 6.24 21.37
CA VAL A 71 15.78 5.94 20.45
C VAL A 71 15.82 6.94 19.30
N THR A 72 16.42 6.57 18.19
CA THR A 72 16.66 7.47 17.05
C THR A 72 15.46 7.60 16.13
N GLN A 73 14.52 6.65 16.16
CA GLN A 73 13.35 6.65 15.31
C GLN A 73 12.17 5.97 15.99
N CYS A 74 10.99 6.57 15.88
CA CYS A 74 9.70 5.97 16.25
C CYS A 74 8.77 5.93 15.03
N TYR A 75 8.25 4.75 14.71
CA TYR A 75 7.25 4.53 13.67
C TYR A 75 5.92 4.23 14.34
N LEU A 76 4.93 5.12 14.20
CA LEU A 76 3.64 5.06 14.89
C LEU A 76 2.49 4.91 13.89
N LEU A 77 2.12 3.67 13.61
CA LEU A 77 1.31 3.27 12.45
C LEU A 77 -0.08 2.76 12.85
N THR A 78 -1.09 2.90 12.00
CA THR A 78 -2.35 2.13 12.12
C THR A 78 -2.15 0.71 11.57
N PRO A 79 -3.01 -0.28 11.91
CA PRO A 79 -2.92 -1.63 11.35
C PRO A 79 -2.98 -1.67 9.82
N GLU A 80 -3.68 -0.71 9.20
CA GLU A 80 -3.68 -0.53 7.74
C GLU A 80 -2.34 -0.02 7.22
N GLU A 81 -1.71 0.91 7.94
CA GLU A 81 -0.38 1.43 7.62
C GLU A 81 0.74 0.40 7.92
N GLN A 82 0.51 -0.55 8.84
CA GLN A 82 1.43 -1.64 9.15
C GLN A 82 1.28 -2.83 8.21
N ALA A 83 0.05 -3.15 7.79
CA ALA A 83 -0.27 -4.35 7.03
C ALA A 83 0.84 -4.62 6.02
N ALA A 84 1.55 -5.73 6.23
CA ALA A 84 2.64 -6.15 5.36
C ALA A 84 2.12 -6.02 3.93
N GLY A 85 2.81 -5.20 3.13
CA GLY A 85 2.44 -5.03 1.74
C GLY A 85 2.20 -6.40 1.11
N ASN A 86 1.23 -6.55 0.23
CA ASN A 86 0.94 -7.84 -0.39
C ASN A 86 1.99 -8.25 -1.43
N ILE A 87 3.25 -7.86 -1.25
CA ILE A 87 4.40 -8.24 -2.06
C ILE A 87 5.10 -9.42 -1.40
N SER A 88 5.45 -10.42 -2.19
CA SER A 88 6.13 -11.65 -1.79
C SER A 88 7.36 -11.38 -0.90
N ASP A 89 7.54 -12.18 0.15
CA ASP A 89 8.72 -12.08 1.03
C ASP A 89 10.04 -12.46 0.34
N THR A 90 9.98 -13.18 -0.78
CA THR A 90 11.14 -13.66 -1.55
C THR A 90 11.32 -12.92 -2.87
N GLU A 91 10.21 -12.61 -3.55
CA GLU A 91 10.19 -12.00 -4.88
C GLU A 91 9.76 -10.52 -4.76
N LYS A 92 10.68 -9.69 -4.26
CA LYS A 92 10.43 -8.30 -3.83
C LYS A 92 11.39 -7.26 -4.36
N TYR A 93 12.32 -7.66 -5.22
CA TYR A 93 13.40 -6.78 -5.65
C TYR A 93 13.22 -6.35 -7.10
N ALA A 94 13.21 -5.04 -7.32
CA ALA A 94 13.42 -4.41 -8.62
C ALA A 94 14.84 -3.83 -8.68
N TRP A 95 15.36 -3.59 -9.88
CA TRP A 95 16.72 -3.12 -10.08
C TRP A 95 16.76 -1.78 -10.81
N SER A 96 17.65 -0.89 -10.39
CA SER A 96 18.06 0.27 -11.17
C SER A 96 19.58 0.36 -11.18
N GLU A 97 20.17 0.72 -12.32
CA GLU A 97 21.61 0.97 -12.44
C GLU A 97 22.09 2.14 -11.58
N THR A 98 21.19 3.06 -11.20
CA THR A 98 21.51 4.24 -10.37
C THR A 98 21.06 4.05 -8.91
N ALA A 99 19.85 3.53 -8.69
CA ALA A 99 19.28 3.34 -7.35
C ALA A 99 19.72 2.03 -6.65
N GLY A 100 20.30 1.08 -7.39
CA GLY A 100 20.65 -0.24 -6.87
C GLY A 100 19.43 -1.14 -6.72
N TRP A 101 19.45 -2.01 -5.70
CA TRP A 101 18.29 -2.84 -5.37
C TRP A 101 17.18 -2.02 -4.72
N ASN A 102 15.96 -2.20 -5.22
CA ASN A 102 14.74 -1.58 -4.71
C ASN A 102 13.90 -2.69 -4.08
N ASN A 103 13.80 -2.70 -2.76
CA ASN A 103 13.03 -3.66 -2.00
C ASN A 103 11.59 -3.17 -1.80
N PHE A 104 10.62 -3.85 -2.41
CA PHE A 104 9.19 -3.54 -2.32
C PHE A 104 8.51 -4.16 -1.10
N ASN A 105 9.20 -5.05 -0.38
CA ASN A 105 8.79 -5.57 0.93
C ASN A 105 9.99 -5.55 1.90
N PRO A 106 10.41 -4.35 2.35
CA PRO A 106 11.52 -4.18 3.29
C PRO A 106 11.23 -4.74 4.69
N GLY A 107 9.98 -5.02 5.06
CA GLY A 107 9.65 -5.80 6.24
C GLY A 107 8.21 -5.61 6.74
N ALA A 108 7.88 -6.25 7.86
CA ALA A 108 6.51 -6.32 8.40
C ALA A 108 5.86 -4.98 8.83
N SER A 109 6.54 -3.85 8.66
CA SER A 109 6.05 -2.50 8.98
C SER A 109 6.26 -1.49 7.84
N SER A 110 6.66 -1.99 6.65
CA SER A 110 6.89 -1.18 5.46
C SER A 110 6.88 -2.07 4.22
N GLY A 111 6.06 -1.73 3.24
CA GLY A 111 5.96 -2.49 2.01
C GLY A 111 4.91 -1.90 1.12
N VAL A 112 4.87 -2.39 -0.11
CA VAL A 112 3.89 -1.94 -1.11
C VAL A 112 2.66 -2.84 -1.04
N THR A 113 1.48 -2.23 -0.97
CA THR A 113 0.22 -2.95 -1.14
C THR A 113 -0.36 -2.61 -2.50
N VAL A 114 -0.71 -3.63 -3.27
CA VAL A 114 -1.41 -3.53 -4.55
C VAL A 114 -2.90 -3.72 -4.31
N TYR A 115 -3.69 -2.70 -4.56
CA TYR A 115 -5.15 -2.75 -4.57
C TYR A 115 -5.66 -2.83 -6.01
N ASP A 116 -6.98 -2.97 -6.17
CA ASP A 116 -7.62 -3.03 -7.50
C ASP A 116 -7.43 -1.74 -8.31
N ASP A 117 -7.31 -0.59 -7.66
CA ASP A 117 -7.31 0.73 -8.31
C ASP A 117 -6.05 1.57 -8.02
N HIS A 118 -5.18 1.13 -7.11
CA HIS A 118 -3.98 1.86 -6.73
C HIS A 118 -2.95 1.02 -5.98
N LEU A 119 -1.78 1.61 -5.73
CA LEU A 119 -0.79 1.10 -4.79
C LEU A 119 -0.68 2.05 -3.59
N GLU A 120 -0.34 1.50 -2.43
CA GLU A 120 0.06 2.27 -1.23
C GLU A 120 1.39 1.76 -0.69
N GLY A 121 1.99 2.56 0.20
CA GLY A 121 3.14 2.16 0.98
C GLY A 121 4.47 2.55 0.35
N TYR A 122 5.52 1.86 0.77
CA TYR A 122 6.91 2.30 0.58
C TYR A 122 7.82 1.17 0.13
N ALA A 123 8.68 1.47 -0.84
CA ALA A 123 9.82 0.64 -1.20
C ALA A 123 11.12 1.28 -0.69
N TRP A 124 12.11 0.45 -0.32
CA TRP A 124 13.44 0.91 0.07
C TRP A 124 14.43 0.71 -1.07
N ALA A 125 15.06 1.79 -1.52
CA ALA A 125 16.13 1.73 -2.51
C ALA A 125 17.48 2.06 -1.84
N GLU A 126 18.48 1.21 -2.03
CA GLU A 126 19.76 1.30 -1.30
C GLU A 126 20.45 2.65 -1.46
N ASN A 127 20.39 3.26 -2.66
CA ASN A 127 21.12 4.50 -2.95
C ASN A 127 20.28 5.77 -2.85
N VAL A 128 18.94 5.66 -2.80
CA VAL A 128 18.03 6.83 -2.84
C VAL A 128 16.95 6.79 -1.75
N GLY A 129 17.08 5.87 -0.79
CA GLY A 129 16.23 5.76 0.38
C GLY A 129 14.79 5.37 0.04
N TRP A 130 13.84 5.94 0.79
CA TRP A 130 12.42 5.60 0.67
C TRP A 130 11.81 6.14 -0.62
N ILE A 131 11.16 5.23 -1.36
CA ILE A 131 10.26 5.53 -2.47
C ILE A 131 8.83 5.36 -1.96
N LYS A 132 8.04 6.43 -2.03
CA LYS A 132 6.63 6.50 -1.63
C LYS A 132 5.77 6.18 -2.86
N LEU A 133 5.08 5.04 -2.87
CA LEU A 133 4.22 4.63 -4.00
C LEU A 133 2.81 5.19 -3.89
N GLY A 134 2.44 5.68 -2.72
CA GLY A 134 1.13 6.21 -2.43
C GLY A 134 0.85 6.21 -0.93
N SER A 135 -0.18 6.93 -0.53
CA SER A 135 -0.74 6.91 0.84
C SER A 135 -2.26 6.87 0.73
N SER A 136 -2.99 7.23 1.77
CA SER A 136 -4.44 7.43 1.66
C SER A 136 -4.78 8.48 0.59
N GLY A 137 -5.53 8.06 -0.43
CA GLY A 137 -6.10 8.88 -1.49
C GLY A 137 -7.63 8.80 -1.49
N SER A 138 -8.26 9.54 -2.40
CA SER A 138 -9.72 9.42 -2.61
C SER A 138 -10.07 9.95 -3.99
N GLY A 139 -10.62 9.09 -4.86
CA GLY A 139 -11.07 9.50 -6.19
C GLY A 139 -11.04 8.39 -7.22
N THR A 140 -11.29 8.76 -8.47
CA THR A 140 -11.11 7.89 -9.64
C THR A 140 -10.50 8.74 -10.77
N PRO A 141 -9.23 8.53 -11.17
CA PRO A 141 -8.25 7.61 -10.56
C PRO A 141 -7.99 7.95 -9.07
N TYR A 142 -7.56 6.96 -8.28
CA TYR A 142 -7.37 7.10 -6.83
C TYR A 142 -6.41 8.25 -6.49
N TYR A 143 -5.34 8.36 -7.27
CA TYR A 143 -4.44 9.51 -7.30
C TYR A 143 -4.65 10.30 -8.60
N ASN A 144 -5.01 11.58 -8.49
CA ASN A 144 -5.20 12.44 -9.66
C ASN A 144 -3.89 12.70 -10.42
N ASN A 145 -2.75 12.73 -9.70
CA ASN A 145 -1.42 13.06 -10.26
C ASN A 145 -1.41 14.38 -11.09
N SER A 146 -2.25 15.34 -10.73
CA SER A 146 -2.44 16.61 -11.47
C SER A 146 -1.52 17.75 -11.03
N SER A 147 -0.69 17.53 -10.01
CA SER A 147 0.25 18.53 -9.48
C SER A 147 1.51 17.87 -8.95
N ASN A 148 2.57 18.67 -8.79
CA ASN A 148 3.82 18.30 -8.13
C ASN A 148 3.71 18.11 -6.60
N THR A 149 2.50 17.94 -6.08
CA THR A 149 2.23 17.66 -4.66
C THR A 149 1.37 16.41 -4.48
N ASN A 150 0.92 15.79 -5.56
CA ASN A 150 0.05 14.62 -5.56
C ASN A 150 0.77 13.42 -6.20
N TYR A 151 1.56 12.74 -5.37
CA TYR A 151 2.19 11.48 -5.73
C TYR A 151 1.25 10.30 -5.49
N GLY A 152 1.51 9.22 -6.19
CA GLY A 152 0.77 7.97 -6.08
C GLY A 152 0.78 7.20 -7.39
N VAL A 153 0.79 5.87 -7.28
CA VAL A 153 0.71 4.93 -8.40
C VAL A 153 -0.70 4.36 -8.46
N ASN A 154 -1.37 4.58 -9.59
CA ASN A 154 -2.69 4.03 -9.87
C ASN A 154 -2.58 2.66 -10.54
N HIS A 155 -3.60 1.84 -10.35
CA HIS A 155 -3.82 0.56 -10.99
C HIS A 155 -5.18 0.59 -11.69
N ASP A 156 -5.33 -0.04 -12.85
CA ASP A 156 -6.61 -0.08 -13.58
C ASP A 156 -7.44 -1.35 -13.32
N GLY A 157 -7.03 -2.18 -12.36
CA GLY A 157 -7.64 -3.47 -12.04
C GLY A 157 -7.34 -4.58 -13.05
N SER A 158 -6.69 -4.25 -14.17
CA SER A 158 -6.31 -5.18 -15.24
C SER A 158 -4.81 -5.43 -15.30
N GLY A 159 -4.06 -4.95 -14.29
CA GLY A 159 -2.62 -5.10 -14.21
C GLY A 159 -1.84 -3.93 -14.81
N ILE A 160 -2.44 -2.82 -15.24
CA ILE A 160 -1.70 -1.70 -15.82
C ILE A 160 -1.48 -0.62 -14.75
N LEU A 161 -0.23 -0.26 -14.50
CA LEU A 161 0.12 0.80 -13.56
C LEU A 161 0.33 2.14 -14.26
N SER A 162 0.07 3.23 -13.53
CA SER A 162 0.28 4.60 -13.98
C SER A 162 0.51 5.56 -12.81
N GLY A 163 0.76 6.84 -13.08
CA GLY A 163 1.04 7.82 -12.04
C GLY A 163 2.51 7.87 -11.66
N HIS A 164 2.79 8.49 -10.52
CA HIS A 164 4.14 8.86 -10.12
C HIS A 164 4.40 8.57 -8.65
N ALA A 165 5.41 7.75 -8.35
CA ALA A 165 5.97 7.64 -7.02
C ALA A 165 6.91 8.81 -6.71
N TRP A 166 7.24 8.98 -5.43
CA TRP A 166 8.09 10.07 -4.95
C TRP A 166 9.19 9.56 -4.01
N SER A 167 10.41 10.06 -4.15
CA SER A 167 11.47 9.93 -3.15
C SER A 167 12.07 11.30 -2.87
N GLU A 168 12.46 11.54 -1.62
CA GLU A 168 13.10 12.79 -1.20
C GLU A 168 14.48 12.99 -1.84
N ILE A 169 15.12 11.90 -2.30
CA ILE A 169 16.43 11.92 -2.96
C ILE A 169 16.27 11.78 -4.48
N ALA A 170 15.42 10.86 -4.95
CA ALA A 170 15.25 10.62 -6.37
C ALA A 170 14.33 11.62 -7.08
N GLY A 171 13.42 12.25 -6.33
CA GLY A 171 12.30 13.00 -6.90
C GLY A 171 11.22 12.09 -7.49
N TRP A 172 10.64 12.51 -8.61
CA TRP A 172 9.54 11.83 -9.28
C TRP A 172 9.99 10.57 -10.02
N ILE A 173 9.19 9.50 -9.88
CA ILE A 173 9.37 8.24 -10.58
C ILE A 173 8.06 7.89 -11.30
N ASN A 174 8.06 7.96 -12.62
CA ASN A 174 6.91 7.71 -13.49
C ASN A 174 6.75 6.21 -13.77
N PHE A 175 5.58 5.65 -13.46
CA PHE A 175 5.24 4.23 -13.68
C PHE A 175 4.69 3.92 -15.09
N LYS A 176 4.44 4.96 -15.89
CA LYS A 176 4.06 4.87 -17.31
C LYS A 176 4.77 5.96 -18.14
N PRO A 177 6.10 5.85 -18.31
CA PRO A 177 6.91 6.89 -18.96
C PRO A 177 6.73 6.98 -20.48
N GLY A 178 6.09 6.00 -21.12
CA GLY A 178 5.86 6.01 -22.57
C GLY A 178 4.73 5.10 -23.03
N ALA A 179 4.45 5.09 -24.33
CA ALA A 179 3.40 4.25 -24.90
C ALA A 179 3.76 2.75 -24.90
N SER A 180 5.06 2.44 -24.97
CA SER A 180 5.59 1.07 -24.98
C SER A 180 6.42 0.75 -23.72
N SER A 181 6.37 1.63 -22.71
CA SER A 181 7.09 1.48 -21.45
C SER A 181 6.18 1.83 -20.28
N GLY A 182 6.30 1.06 -19.22
CA GLY A 182 5.46 1.18 -18.04
C GLY A 182 5.48 -0.11 -17.26
N VAL A 183 4.99 -0.04 -16.03
CA VAL A 183 4.95 -1.18 -15.14
C VAL A 183 3.60 -1.86 -15.25
N THR A 184 3.62 -3.18 -15.31
CA THR A 184 2.40 -4.00 -15.30
C THR A 184 2.49 -5.09 -14.23
N VAL A 185 1.34 -5.62 -13.82
CA VAL A 185 1.20 -6.77 -12.92
C VAL A 185 0.46 -7.86 -13.67
N ASN A 186 1.08 -9.03 -13.81
CA ASN A 186 0.43 -10.18 -14.40
C ASN A 186 -0.71 -10.65 -13.48
N THR A 187 -1.95 -10.57 -13.94
CA THR A 187 -3.14 -10.86 -13.15
C THR A 187 -3.29 -12.32 -12.71
N SER A 188 -2.54 -13.24 -13.33
CA SER A 188 -2.56 -14.67 -13.00
C SER A 188 -1.44 -15.08 -12.06
N THR A 189 -0.29 -14.39 -12.09
CA THR A 189 0.90 -14.76 -11.31
C THR A 189 1.28 -13.72 -10.26
N GLY A 190 0.72 -12.51 -10.32
CA GLY A 190 1.11 -11.36 -9.50
C GLY A 190 2.48 -10.77 -9.87
N ALA A 191 3.17 -11.31 -10.87
CA ALA A 191 4.52 -10.86 -11.24
C ALA A 191 4.47 -9.47 -11.89
N PHE A 192 5.31 -8.56 -11.41
CA PHE A 192 5.50 -7.26 -12.03
C PHE A 192 6.43 -7.38 -13.25
N ASP A 193 6.16 -6.56 -14.27
CA ASP A 193 7.00 -6.45 -15.46
C ASP A 193 7.13 -5.00 -15.92
N GLY A 194 8.13 -4.75 -16.77
CA GLY A 194 8.37 -3.47 -17.40
C GLY A 194 9.22 -2.51 -16.55
N TYR A 195 9.10 -1.23 -16.87
CA TYR A 195 10.05 -0.22 -16.41
C TYR A 195 9.35 1.05 -15.90
N ALA A 196 9.76 1.51 -14.73
CA ALA A 196 9.52 2.87 -14.26
C ALA A 196 10.76 3.75 -14.53
N TRP A 197 10.59 5.07 -14.56
CA TRP A 197 11.68 6.00 -14.82
C TRP A 197 11.64 7.21 -13.90
N GLY A 198 12.80 7.64 -13.41
CA GLY A 198 12.94 8.93 -12.73
C GLY A 198 14.27 9.60 -13.06
N GLU A 199 14.31 10.92 -13.04
CA GLU A 199 15.48 11.70 -13.47
C GLU A 199 16.76 11.33 -12.71
N ASN A 200 16.66 11.11 -11.39
CA ASN A 200 17.81 10.82 -10.53
C ASN A 200 18.00 9.33 -10.23
N VAL A 201 17.17 8.45 -10.80
CA VAL A 201 17.25 6.98 -10.61
C VAL A 201 17.33 6.21 -11.91
N GLY A 202 17.21 6.88 -13.06
CA GLY A 202 17.14 6.22 -14.36
C GLY A 202 15.98 5.24 -14.43
N TRP A 203 16.20 4.12 -15.12
CA TRP A 203 15.22 3.05 -15.28
C TRP A 203 15.23 2.10 -14.09
N ILE A 204 14.05 1.81 -13.55
CA ILE A 204 13.81 0.76 -12.57
C ILE A 204 13.09 -0.39 -13.29
N HIS A 205 13.73 -1.56 -13.35
CA HIS A 205 13.23 -2.76 -14.00
C HIS A 205 12.68 -3.74 -12.96
N PHE A 206 11.48 -4.27 -13.21
CA PHE A 206 10.71 -5.02 -12.20
C PHE A 206 10.91 -6.53 -12.24
N GLN A 207 11.50 -7.09 -13.29
CA GLN A 207 11.85 -8.50 -13.36
C GLN A 207 13.00 -8.74 -14.33
N ASN A 208 13.78 -9.79 -14.15
CA ASN A 208 14.75 -10.23 -15.13
C ASN A 208 14.92 -11.74 -15.05
N ALA A 209 15.15 -12.40 -16.19
CA ALA A 209 15.34 -13.85 -16.23
C ALA A 209 16.79 -14.26 -15.88
N SER A 210 17.78 -13.40 -16.16
CA SER A 210 19.20 -13.72 -15.95
C SER A 210 20.03 -12.44 -15.73
N SER A 211 20.52 -12.13 -14.54
CA SER A 211 20.27 -12.72 -13.22
C SER A 211 18.81 -12.65 -12.79
N ALA A 212 18.30 -13.72 -12.18
CA ALA A 212 16.90 -13.83 -11.82
C ALA A 212 16.54 -12.94 -10.63
N TYR A 213 15.62 -12.00 -10.85
CA TYR A 213 14.91 -11.24 -9.81
C TYR A 213 13.54 -10.86 -10.35
N LYS A 214 12.59 -10.58 -9.46
CA LYS A 214 11.33 -9.93 -9.78
C LYS A 214 10.64 -9.42 -8.53
N VAL A 215 9.66 -8.55 -8.74
CA VAL A 215 8.64 -8.18 -7.74
C VAL A 215 7.37 -8.98 -8.02
N THR A 216 6.72 -9.53 -7.01
CA THR A 216 5.48 -10.31 -7.16
C THR A 216 4.52 -9.96 -6.04
N THR A 217 3.24 -9.74 -6.38
CA THR A 217 2.17 -9.49 -5.41
C THR A 217 1.27 -10.71 -5.23
N GLU A 218 0.65 -10.83 -4.07
CA GLU A 218 -0.45 -11.74 -3.77
C GLU A 218 -1.81 -11.18 -4.25
N TRP A 219 -1.85 -9.93 -4.73
CA TRP A 219 -3.05 -9.37 -5.33
C TRP A 219 -3.52 -10.23 -6.50
N THR A 220 -4.83 -10.52 -6.50
CA THR A 220 -5.53 -11.18 -7.59
C THR A 220 -6.75 -10.34 -7.96
N PRO A 221 -7.11 -10.25 -9.24
CA PRO A 221 -8.30 -9.51 -9.64
C PRO A 221 -9.55 -10.02 -8.91
N PRO A 222 -10.49 -9.14 -8.56
CA PRO A 222 -11.75 -9.54 -7.95
C PRO A 222 -12.46 -10.50 -8.89
N THR A 223 -12.81 -11.69 -8.38
CA THR A 223 -13.57 -12.66 -9.16
C THR A 223 -14.93 -12.06 -9.45
N THR A 224 -15.19 -11.69 -10.70
CA THR A 224 -16.55 -11.34 -11.14
C THR A 224 -17.40 -12.58 -10.93
N THR A 225 -18.09 -12.64 -9.79
CA THR A 225 -19.16 -13.61 -9.59
C THR A 225 -20.27 -13.18 -10.52
N THR A 226 -20.23 -13.68 -11.75
CA THR A 226 -21.39 -13.69 -12.63
C THR A 226 -22.39 -14.59 -11.93
N THR A 227 -23.23 -14.00 -11.09
CA THR A 227 -24.47 -14.65 -10.68
C THR A 227 -25.24 -14.88 -11.97
N THR A 228 -25.12 -16.07 -12.54
CA THR A 228 -26.05 -16.56 -13.54
C THR A 228 -27.40 -16.57 -12.84
N VAL A 229 -28.18 -15.50 -13.03
CA VAL A 229 -29.59 -15.49 -12.69
C VAL A 229 -30.18 -16.71 -13.40
N PRO A 230 -30.70 -17.72 -12.67
CA PRO A 230 -31.39 -18.83 -13.31
C PRO A 230 -32.49 -18.21 -14.16
N ALA A 231 -32.51 -18.53 -15.46
CA ALA A 231 -33.56 -18.06 -16.34
C ALA A 231 -34.91 -18.53 -15.79
N THR A 232 -35.66 -17.65 -15.15
CA THR A 232 -37.04 -17.93 -14.75
C THR A 232 -37.81 -18.14 -16.04
N THR A 233 -38.21 -19.38 -16.30
CA THR A 233 -39.06 -19.72 -17.44
C THR A 233 -40.45 -19.18 -17.11
N THR A 234 -40.74 -17.94 -17.49
CA THR A 234 -42.09 -17.39 -17.39
C THR A 234 -42.95 -18.07 -18.44
N THR A 235 -43.67 -19.13 -18.06
CA THR A 235 -44.76 -19.67 -18.89
C THR A 235 -45.84 -18.60 -18.98
N VAL A 236 -45.92 -17.93 -20.12
CA VAL A 236 -47.02 -17.00 -20.45
C VAL A 236 -48.31 -17.81 -20.55
N PRO A 237 -49.34 -17.55 -19.72
CA PRO A 237 -50.67 -18.10 -19.95
C PRO A 237 -51.28 -17.45 -21.21
N ALA A 238 -51.83 -18.26 -22.10
CA ALA A 238 -52.48 -17.78 -23.31
C ALA A 238 -53.65 -16.84 -22.99
N THR A 239 -53.56 -15.57 -23.41
CA THR A 239 -54.65 -14.61 -23.29
C THR A 239 -55.73 -14.93 -24.33
N THR A 240 -56.92 -15.31 -23.87
CA THR A 240 -58.10 -15.52 -24.71
C THR A 240 -58.59 -14.17 -25.23
N THR A 241 -58.62 -14.00 -26.54
CA THR A 241 -59.13 -12.78 -27.19
C THR A 241 -60.66 -12.74 -27.06
N THR A 242 -61.19 -11.75 -26.33
CA THR A 242 -62.64 -11.50 -26.30
C THR A 242 -62.92 -10.34 -27.25
N THR A 243 -63.66 -10.60 -28.33
CA THR A 243 -64.06 -9.59 -29.32
C THR A 243 -65.18 -8.71 -28.77
N VAL A 244 -65.01 -7.39 -28.84
CA VAL A 244 -66.04 -6.40 -28.52
C VAL A 244 -66.90 -6.16 -29.77
N PRO A 245 -68.25 -6.19 -29.72
CA PRO A 245 -69.09 -5.88 -30.87
C PRO A 245 -69.10 -4.37 -31.16
N ALA A 246 -69.04 -4.01 -32.44
CA ALA A 246 -69.09 -2.64 -32.91
C ALA A 246 -70.51 -2.05 -32.77
N THR A 247 -70.61 -0.82 -32.24
CA THR A 247 -71.85 -0.04 -32.19
C THR A 247 -71.97 0.81 -33.45
N THR A 248 -73.01 0.57 -34.24
CA THR A 248 -73.41 1.39 -35.40
C THR A 248 -74.18 2.62 -34.92
N THR A 249 -73.71 3.82 -35.27
CA THR A 249 -74.46 5.07 -35.08
C THR A 249 -75.13 5.45 -36.40
N THR A 250 -76.45 5.60 -36.37
CA THR A 250 -77.26 6.17 -37.47
C THR A 250 -77.98 7.39 -36.90
N THR A 251 -77.68 8.57 -37.44
CA THR A 251 -78.58 9.67 -37.83
C THR A 251 -77.74 10.83 -38.32
#